data_AF-A0A2V8B2J1-F1
#
_entry.id   AF-A0A2V8B2J1-F1
#
_cell.length_a   1.000
_cell.length_b   1.000
_cell.length_c   1.000
_cell.angle_alpha   90.00
_cell.angle_beta   90.00
_cell.angle_gamma   90.00
#
_symmetry.space_group_name_H-M   'P 1'
#
loop_
_entity.id
_entity.type
_entity.pdbx_description
1 polymer ?
#
loop_
_entity_poly.entity_id
_entity_poly.type
_entity_poly.pdbx_seq_one_letter_code
_entity_poly.pdbx_strand_id
1 'polypeptide(L)'
;MTLDAEPYLSVVVTSRNDHHGGDPLMRLQAFVNSFDAHCRRTGLDAEVIVVEWNPPDDRPKLESLVRLPDDGVLTYRFIEVPPALHHTLQHADVLPLFQMIAKNAGIRRARGRFVLATNIDIIFSPELVAFVASKQLRPGHVYRVDRHDIENEFPLDATIEQQMAYAKSHQLRVHKATGSYPVDAQGGQRDLVDDVVDGRTVRLGGGWHVPETADGRPFRWATDAAELIVDPVAASIDSDAVLELEIQSNPYDEQSWVVIVVAEGERQLSRQRVSGRSTVVVALDKALGSQCRRIQLRVVDMPPEYRCQLPAFERRDALFYRVHRAALHSAACAPTDRRSGGSGPHWISRAAGRVASAITWRIGERLRSRIVQTFPEFRALEQTLRESERRLTYLQGLGDLATFLRIYRPVNLHTNGCGDFQMMAREHWNDLRGYPEFETFSMNIDGLFSYIADAAGIKEQTLEAPIYHLEHDVGSGWSPEGEALLRKRIAERGITWLDASTVYIWAAYMQWLRRPMVFNGASWGLSDAQLPERTFPAFSRSM
;
A
#
# COMPACT_ATOMS: atom_id res chain seq x y z
N MET A 1 2.04 42.28 -20.55
CA MET A 1 1.07 41.22 -20.23
C MET A 1 1.47 39.99 -21.03
N THR A 2 2.42 39.20 -20.53
CA THR A 2 2.59 37.83 -21.01
C THR A 2 1.32 37.09 -20.59
N LEU A 3 0.57 36.56 -21.56
CA LEU A 3 -0.46 35.56 -21.30
C LEU A 3 0.22 34.46 -20.46
N ASP A 4 -0.25 34.21 -19.24
CA ASP A 4 0.26 33.14 -18.37
C ASP A 4 0.19 31.83 -19.17
N ALA A 5 1.34 31.37 -19.69
CA ALA A 5 1.42 30.11 -20.40
C ALA A 5 1.03 28.98 -19.43
N GLU A 6 0.25 28.02 -19.91
CA GLU A 6 -0.16 26.86 -19.11
C GLU A 6 1.08 26.05 -18.69
N PRO A 7 1.42 25.96 -17.38
CA PRO A 7 2.59 25.20 -16.97
C PRO A 7 2.37 23.72 -17.28
N TYR A 8 3.46 22.96 -17.43
CA TYR A 8 3.32 21.53 -17.69
C TYR A 8 2.82 20.77 -16.45
N LEU A 9 3.29 21.18 -15.26
CA LEU A 9 2.95 20.56 -13.98
C LEU A 9 2.53 21.61 -12.93
N SER A 10 1.46 21.34 -12.20
CA SER A 10 1.21 21.96 -10.89
C SER A 10 1.52 20.97 -9.78
N VAL A 11 2.35 21.35 -8.83
CA VAL A 11 2.59 20.58 -7.60
C VAL A 11 1.80 21.21 -6.46
N VAL A 12 0.92 20.45 -5.83
CA VAL A 12 0.05 20.90 -4.74
C VAL A 12 0.50 20.25 -3.44
N VAL A 13 0.83 21.11 -2.47
CA VAL A 13 1.15 20.73 -1.08
C VAL A 13 0.27 21.53 -0.11
N THR A 14 0.10 21.01 1.09
CA THR A 14 -0.62 21.72 2.16
C THR A 14 0.15 21.64 3.47
N SER A 15 0.10 22.73 4.24
CA SER A 15 0.72 22.84 5.55
C SER A 15 0.07 23.96 6.36
N ARG A 16 0.53 24.14 7.59
CA ARG A 16 0.26 25.30 8.46
C ARG A 16 1.43 25.47 9.41
N ASN A 17 1.64 26.69 9.90
CA ASN A 17 2.75 26.99 10.79
C ASN A 17 2.44 26.62 12.26
N ASP A 18 2.29 25.34 12.60
CA ASP A 18 1.85 24.90 13.94
C ASP A 18 2.76 23.83 14.60
N HIS A 19 3.96 23.61 14.06
CA HIS A 19 4.87 22.51 14.45
C HIS A 19 4.27 21.10 14.28
N HIS A 20 3.27 20.92 13.41
CA HIS A 20 2.74 19.61 13.10
C HIS A 20 3.84 18.67 12.59
N GLY A 21 4.00 17.53 13.27
CA GLY A 21 5.04 16.54 12.98
C GLY A 21 6.47 17.05 13.18
N GLY A 22 6.69 17.96 14.14
CA GLY A 22 8.00 18.49 14.47
C GLY A 22 8.27 19.81 13.75
N ASP A 23 9.10 19.78 12.70
CA ASP A 23 9.50 20.97 11.95
C ASP A 23 8.92 20.97 10.51
N PRO A 24 7.64 21.36 10.32
CA PRO A 24 7.04 21.46 8.99
C PRO A 24 7.67 22.57 8.15
N LEU A 25 8.29 23.59 8.76
CA LEU A 25 8.93 24.67 8.01
C LEU A 25 10.24 24.19 7.37
N MET A 26 11.07 23.45 8.11
CA MET A 26 12.29 22.83 7.58
C MET A 26 11.96 21.90 6.40
N ARG A 27 10.94 21.05 6.55
CA ARG A 27 10.53 20.10 5.51
C ARG A 27 10.04 20.82 4.25
N LEU A 28 9.16 21.81 4.41
CA LEU A 28 8.72 22.66 3.30
C LEU A 28 9.89 23.40 2.62
N GLN A 29 10.86 23.90 3.39
CA GLN A 29 12.06 24.52 2.84
C GLN A 29 12.93 23.52 2.07
N ALA A 30 13.07 22.28 2.54
CA ALA A 30 13.82 21.22 1.86
C ALA A 30 13.17 20.84 0.53
N PHE A 31 11.83 20.71 0.51
CA PHE A 31 11.06 20.53 -0.73
C PHE A 31 11.28 21.68 -1.71
N VAL A 32 11.15 22.94 -1.27
CA VAL A 32 11.33 24.12 -2.13
C VAL A 32 12.76 24.18 -2.71
N ASN A 33 13.78 24.03 -1.86
CA ASN A 33 15.18 24.07 -2.29
C ASN A 33 15.49 23.01 -3.34
N SER A 34 15.12 21.76 -3.05
CA SER A 34 15.45 20.62 -3.91
C SER A 34 14.66 20.65 -5.23
N PHE A 35 13.37 20.96 -5.18
CA PHE A 35 12.53 20.96 -6.37
C PHE A 35 12.89 22.09 -7.34
N ASP A 36 13.13 23.31 -6.83
CA ASP A 36 13.60 24.43 -7.67
C ASP A 36 14.95 24.13 -8.33
N ALA A 37 15.89 23.54 -7.58
CA ALA A 37 17.20 23.13 -8.10
C ALA A 37 17.06 22.10 -9.24
N HIS A 38 16.20 21.10 -9.07
CA HIS A 38 15.94 20.10 -10.12
C HIS A 38 15.23 20.70 -11.34
N CYS A 39 14.26 21.59 -11.14
CA CYS A 39 13.57 22.27 -12.25
C CYS A 39 14.52 23.17 -13.03
N ARG A 40 15.43 23.90 -12.35
CA ARG A 40 16.45 24.73 -12.99
C ARG A 40 17.39 23.91 -13.88
N ARG A 41 17.74 22.70 -13.46
CA ARG A 41 18.61 21.77 -14.23
C ARG A 41 17.91 21.15 -15.45
N THR A 42 16.62 20.89 -15.34
CA THR A 42 15.87 20.12 -16.35
C THR A 42 15.04 20.99 -17.28
N GLY A 43 14.82 22.26 -16.93
CA GLY A 43 13.91 23.15 -17.66
C GLY A 43 12.43 22.76 -17.52
N LEU A 44 12.07 22.03 -16.45
CA LEU A 44 10.69 21.68 -16.18
C LEU A 44 9.87 22.96 -15.90
N ASP A 45 8.89 23.20 -16.74
CA ASP A 45 7.90 24.27 -16.56
C ASP A 45 6.82 23.84 -15.57
N ALA A 46 6.88 24.39 -14.36
CA ALA A 46 6.01 24.01 -13.25
C ALA A 46 5.64 25.20 -12.35
N GLU A 47 4.49 25.04 -11.68
CA GLU A 47 4.12 25.88 -10.53
C GLU A 47 4.02 25.03 -9.26
N VAL A 48 4.22 25.67 -8.11
CA VAL A 48 4.00 25.09 -6.78
C VAL A 48 2.88 25.86 -6.11
N ILE A 49 1.84 25.14 -5.68
CA ILE A 49 0.71 25.67 -4.92
C ILE A 49 0.83 25.17 -3.49
N VAL A 50 1.06 26.10 -2.56
CA VAL A 50 1.10 25.85 -1.12
C VAL A 50 -0.23 26.29 -0.53
N VAL A 51 -1.05 25.33 -0.10
CA VAL A 51 -2.31 25.62 0.60
C VAL A 51 -2.04 25.70 2.09
N GLU A 52 -1.99 26.93 2.62
CA GLU A 52 -1.88 27.19 4.05
C GLU A 52 -3.28 27.13 4.69
N TRP A 53 -3.53 26.05 5.43
CA TRP A 53 -4.87 25.74 5.94
C TRP A 53 -5.02 26.11 7.41
N ASN A 54 -6.05 26.91 7.73
CA ASN A 54 -6.34 27.35 9.10
C ASN A 54 -5.09 27.89 9.81
N PRO A 55 -4.36 28.87 9.24
CA PRO A 55 -3.15 29.38 9.85
C PRO A 55 -3.41 29.90 11.27
N PRO A 56 -2.53 29.63 12.26
CA PRO A 56 -2.64 30.25 13.58
C PRO A 56 -2.52 31.77 13.51
N ASP A 57 -3.45 32.49 14.15
CA ASP A 57 -3.49 33.97 14.14
C ASP A 57 -2.27 34.61 14.82
N ASP A 58 -1.61 33.88 15.72
CA ASP A 58 -0.46 34.33 16.51
C ASP A 58 0.89 34.05 15.85
N ARG A 59 0.90 33.54 14.61
CA ARG A 59 2.12 33.13 13.91
C ARG A 59 2.23 33.74 12.51
N PRO A 60 3.47 33.97 12.03
CA PRO A 60 3.67 34.40 10.65
C PRO A 60 3.18 33.35 9.66
N LYS A 61 2.63 33.82 8.54
CA LYS A 61 2.19 32.98 7.42
C LYS A 61 3.38 32.32 6.73
N LEU A 62 3.18 31.14 6.15
CA LEU A 62 4.24 30.38 5.49
C LEU A 62 4.91 31.16 4.36
N GLU A 63 4.16 31.96 3.60
CA GLU A 63 4.69 32.83 2.53
C GLU A 63 5.74 33.84 2.99
N SER A 64 5.80 34.15 4.30
CA SER A 64 6.77 35.07 4.88
C SER A 64 7.99 34.37 5.47
N LEU A 65 7.91 33.05 5.66
CA LEU A 65 8.93 32.24 6.33
C LEU A 65 9.76 31.41 5.35
N VAL A 66 9.15 30.95 4.27
CA VAL A 66 9.83 30.17 3.23
C VAL A 66 10.76 31.06 2.43
N ARG A 67 12.03 30.70 2.37
CA ARG A 67 13.05 31.37 1.55
C ARG A 67 12.92 30.86 0.12
N LEU A 68 12.28 31.65 -0.74
CA LEU A 68 12.22 31.37 -2.18
C LEU A 68 13.54 31.82 -2.84
N PRO A 69 14.06 31.08 -3.84
CA PRO A 69 15.27 31.50 -4.56
C PRO A 69 15.03 32.80 -5.34
N ASP A 70 15.96 33.77 -5.25
CA ASP A 70 15.86 35.06 -5.95
C ASP A 70 15.82 34.90 -7.48
N ASP A 71 16.49 33.86 -8.00
CA ASP A 71 16.50 33.45 -9.40
C ASP A 71 15.65 32.18 -9.65
N GLY A 72 14.65 31.94 -8.80
CA GLY A 72 13.79 30.76 -8.84
C GLY A 72 13.10 30.59 -10.18
N VAL A 73 13.07 29.37 -10.70
CA VAL A 73 12.50 29.06 -12.02
C VAL A 73 11.04 28.63 -11.98
N LEU A 74 10.50 28.50 -10.76
CA LEU A 74 9.14 28.08 -10.50
C LEU A 74 8.27 29.27 -10.09
N THR A 75 7.00 29.23 -10.49
CA THR A 75 5.99 30.11 -9.92
C THR A 75 5.47 29.50 -8.62
N TYR A 76 5.53 30.24 -7.52
CA TYR A 76 4.98 29.83 -6.22
C TYR A 76 3.69 30.58 -5.93
N ARG A 77 2.65 29.86 -5.53
CA ARG A 77 1.34 30.42 -5.17
C ARG A 77 0.97 29.94 -3.78
N PHE A 78 0.85 30.87 -2.85
CA PHE A 78 0.40 30.60 -1.49
C PHE A 78 -1.08 30.92 -1.41
N ILE A 79 -1.89 29.93 -1.06
CA ILE A 79 -3.35 30.05 -0.97
C ILE A 79 -3.74 29.81 0.48
N GLU A 80 -4.38 30.80 1.09
CA GLU A 80 -4.83 30.72 2.47
C GLU A 80 -6.27 30.20 2.54
N VAL A 81 -6.50 29.17 3.37
CA VAL A 81 -7.85 28.81 3.81
C VAL A 81 -8.06 29.38 5.21
N PRO A 82 -8.90 30.42 5.38
CA PRO A 82 -9.03 31.12 6.65
C PRO A 82 -9.70 30.25 7.74
N PRO A 83 -9.41 30.51 9.03
CA PRO A 83 -10.04 29.81 10.16
C PRO A 83 -11.56 29.79 10.09
N ALA A 84 -12.20 30.85 9.57
CA ALA A 84 -13.64 30.93 9.41
C ALA A 84 -14.22 29.80 8.54
N LEU A 85 -13.54 29.40 7.46
CA LEU A 85 -13.98 28.26 6.63
C LEU A 85 -13.72 26.93 7.35
N HIS A 86 -12.57 26.82 8.01
CA HIS A 86 -12.23 25.62 8.77
C HIS A 86 -13.27 25.31 9.87
N HIS A 87 -13.72 26.32 10.61
CA HIS A 87 -14.71 26.17 11.68
C HIS A 87 -16.12 25.76 11.20
N THR A 88 -16.36 25.70 9.88
CA THR A 88 -17.62 25.17 9.33
C THR A 88 -17.67 23.65 9.28
N LEU A 89 -16.51 22.99 9.38
CA LEU A 89 -16.38 21.53 9.27
C LEU A 89 -16.56 20.85 10.63
N GLN A 90 -17.11 19.63 10.65
CA GLN A 90 -17.12 18.79 11.84
C GLN A 90 -15.69 18.49 12.28
N HIS A 91 -15.47 18.42 13.59
CA HIS A 91 -14.18 18.14 14.21
C HIS A 91 -13.10 19.25 14.04
N ALA A 92 -13.47 20.44 13.56
CA ALA A 92 -12.53 21.57 13.42
C ALA A 92 -11.86 21.99 14.75
N ASP A 93 -12.48 21.68 15.89
CA ASP A 93 -11.93 21.94 17.23
C ASP A 93 -10.78 20.98 17.61
N VAL A 94 -10.72 19.78 17.02
CA VAL A 94 -9.75 18.73 17.37
C VAL A 94 -8.81 18.32 16.23
N LEU A 95 -9.19 18.61 14.98
CA LEU A 95 -8.39 18.33 13.79
C LEU A 95 -7.99 19.65 13.11
N PRO A 96 -6.76 20.16 13.34
CA PRO A 96 -6.36 21.48 12.84
C PRO A 96 -6.19 21.55 11.32
N LEU A 97 -6.04 20.40 10.64
CA LEU A 97 -5.77 20.32 9.21
C LEU A 97 -6.56 19.17 8.56
N PHE A 98 -7.45 19.51 7.62
CA PHE A 98 -8.11 18.53 6.76
C PHE A 98 -7.31 18.34 5.48
N GLN A 99 -6.27 17.51 5.54
CA GLN A 99 -5.25 17.37 4.49
C GLN A 99 -5.82 17.17 3.08
N MET A 100 -6.84 16.31 2.93
CA MET A 100 -7.43 16.00 1.61
C MET A 100 -8.29 17.16 1.07
N ILE A 101 -9.05 17.82 1.94
CA ILE A 101 -9.84 19.01 1.58
C ILE A 101 -8.90 20.17 1.21
N ALA A 102 -7.82 20.35 1.95
CA ALA A 102 -6.80 21.36 1.67
C ALA A 102 -6.09 21.08 0.33
N LYS A 103 -5.68 19.82 0.07
CA LYS A 103 -5.16 19.41 -1.25
C LYS A 103 -6.16 19.73 -2.36
N ASN A 104 -7.44 19.43 -2.20
CA ASN A 104 -8.47 19.76 -3.18
C ASN A 104 -8.59 21.26 -3.45
N ALA A 105 -8.45 22.12 -2.44
CA ALA A 105 -8.48 23.57 -2.63
C ALA A 105 -7.36 24.06 -3.57
N GLY A 106 -6.18 23.44 -3.49
CA GLY A 106 -5.05 23.69 -4.39
C GLY A 106 -5.24 23.04 -5.76
N ILE A 107 -5.64 21.76 -5.82
CA ILE A 107 -5.91 21.03 -7.07
C ILE A 107 -6.95 21.77 -7.92
N ARG A 108 -8.01 22.26 -7.28
CA ARG A 108 -9.07 23.03 -7.95
C ARG A 108 -8.54 24.32 -8.61
N ARG A 109 -7.46 24.90 -8.06
CA ARG A 109 -6.84 26.16 -8.51
C ARG A 109 -5.57 25.93 -9.35
N ALA A 110 -5.26 24.68 -9.66
CA ALA A 110 -4.10 24.29 -10.46
C ALA A 110 -4.25 24.70 -11.93
N ARG A 111 -3.20 25.28 -12.48
CA ARG A 111 -3.15 25.75 -13.87
C ARG A 111 -2.46 24.76 -14.80
N GLY A 112 -1.70 23.81 -14.27
CA GLY A 112 -0.88 22.90 -15.04
C GLY A 112 -1.67 21.86 -15.79
N ARG A 113 -1.09 21.38 -16.91
CA ARG A 113 -1.66 20.28 -17.69
C ARG A 113 -1.79 19.00 -16.85
N PHE A 114 -0.79 18.72 -16.03
CA PHE A 114 -0.79 17.68 -15.02
C PHE A 114 -0.77 18.28 -13.61
N VAL A 115 -1.37 17.58 -12.65
CA VAL A 115 -1.36 17.99 -11.24
C VAL A 115 -0.83 16.83 -10.41
N LEU A 116 0.19 17.11 -9.61
CA LEU A 116 0.73 16.24 -8.58
C LEU A 116 0.25 16.73 -7.21
N ALA A 117 -0.47 15.88 -6.51
CA ALA A 117 -0.76 16.06 -5.09
C ALA A 117 0.28 15.29 -4.26
N THR A 118 0.96 15.99 -3.35
CA THR A 118 2.08 15.43 -2.55
C THR A 118 2.13 16.10 -1.17
N ASN A 119 3.14 15.77 -0.36
CA ASN A 119 3.36 16.32 0.97
C ASN A 119 4.63 17.19 0.99
N ILE A 120 4.75 18.03 2.02
CA ILE A 120 5.84 19.02 2.16
C ILE A 120 7.19 18.40 2.52
N ASP A 121 7.20 17.13 2.91
CA ASP A 121 8.34 16.35 3.39
C ASP A 121 8.86 15.35 2.36
N ILE A 122 8.43 15.53 1.11
CA ILE A 122 8.84 14.71 -0.02
C ILE A 122 9.93 15.41 -0.81
N ILE A 123 11.04 14.72 -1.02
CA ILE A 123 12.15 15.14 -1.87
C ILE A 123 12.11 14.30 -3.16
N PHE A 124 12.02 14.96 -4.32
CA PHE A 124 11.99 14.28 -5.61
C PHE A 124 13.39 13.88 -6.06
N SER A 125 13.53 12.67 -6.61
CA SER A 125 14.79 12.26 -7.21
C SER A 125 15.05 13.00 -8.54
N PRO A 126 16.31 13.17 -8.95
CA PRO A 126 16.64 13.79 -10.24
C PRO A 126 16.07 12.99 -11.42
N GLU A 127 16.00 11.66 -11.30
CA GLU A 127 15.44 10.77 -12.33
C GLU A 127 13.94 11.04 -12.53
N LEU A 128 13.20 11.28 -11.43
CA LEU A 128 11.77 11.59 -11.47
C LEU A 128 11.52 12.93 -12.16
N VAL A 129 12.24 13.98 -11.77
CA VAL A 129 12.06 15.32 -12.35
C VAL A 129 12.48 15.32 -13.83
N ALA A 130 13.56 14.62 -14.19
CA ALA A 130 13.98 14.46 -15.59
C ALA A 130 12.93 13.71 -16.43
N PHE A 131 12.31 12.66 -15.89
CA PHE A 131 11.21 11.97 -16.55
C PHE A 131 10.03 12.91 -16.81
N VAL A 132 9.60 13.70 -15.82
CA VAL A 132 8.51 14.66 -16.01
C VAL A 132 8.90 15.74 -17.03
N ALA A 133 10.11 16.27 -16.95
CA ALA A 133 10.65 17.27 -17.89
C ALA A 133 10.71 16.76 -19.34
N SER A 134 10.82 15.46 -19.55
CA SER A 134 10.77 14.84 -20.89
C SER A 134 9.38 14.91 -21.56
N LYS A 135 8.37 15.41 -20.86
CA LYS A 135 6.98 15.60 -21.33
C LYS A 135 6.31 14.32 -21.86
N GLN A 136 6.63 13.18 -21.25
CA GLN A 136 6.08 11.87 -21.61
C GLN A 136 4.82 11.46 -20.82
N LEU A 137 4.31 12.33 -19.95
CA LEU A 137 3.07 12.05 -19.20
C LEU A 137 1.88 12.00 -20.17
N ARG A 138 0.93 11.11 -19.88
CA ARG A 138 -0.24 10.84 -20.71
C ARG A 138 -1.50 11.04 -19.88
N PRO A 139 -2.53 11.70 -20.44
CA PRO A 139 -3.87 11.60 -19.89
C PRO A 139 -4.33 10.14 -19.78
N GLY A 140 -5.32 9.87 -18.93
CA GLY A 140 -5.80 8.52 -18.67
C GLY A 140 -4.85 7.65 -17.84
N HIS A 141 -3.86 8.26 -17.17
CA HIS A 141 -2.96 7.57 -16.24
C HIS A 141 -2.90 8.28 -14.87
N VAL A 142 -2.88 7.50 -13.80
CA VAL A 142 -2.44 7.90 -12.46
C VAL A 142 -1.02 7.40 -12.27
N TYR A 143 -0.09 8.32 -12.09
CA TYR A 143 1.31 8.02 -11.85
C TYR A 143 1.59 7.82 -10.37
N ARG A 144 2.34 6.75 -10.07
CA ARG A 144 2.76 6.30 -8.74
C ARG A 144 4.27 6.10 -8.72
N VAL A 145 4.88 6.13 -7.55
CA VAL A 145 6.30 5.80 -7.33
C VAL A 145 6.47 5.05 -6.03
N ASP A 146 7.57 4.33 -5.89
CA ASP A 146 8.00 3.80 -4.59
C ASP A 146 8.51 4.95 -3.71
N ARG A 147 8.17 4.92 -2.42
CA ARG A 147 8.59 5.92 -1.42
C ARG A 147 9.71 5.36 -0.56
N HIS A 148 10.80 6.10 -0.44
CA HIS A 148 11.95 5.76 0.39
C HIS A 148 11.98 6.67 1.61
N ASP A 149 11.80 6.13 2.80
CA ASP A 149 11.93 6.90 4.02
C ASP A 149 13.42 7.08 4.33
N ILE A 150 13.79 8.31 4.67
CA ILE A 150 15.16 8.70 5.01
C ILE A 150 15.20 9.40 6.36
N GLU A 151 16.39 9.41 6.98
CA GLU A 151 16.65 10.14 8.21
C GLU A 151 16.34 11.65 8.08
N ASN A 152 16.08 12.30 9.21
CA ASN A 152 15.55 13.67 9.25
C ASN A 152 16.65 14.75 9.31
N GLU A 153 17.92 14.37 9.50
CA GLU A 153 19.09 15.25 9.52
C GLU A 153 19.49 15.72 8.10
N PHE A 154 18.50 16.09 7.30
CA PHE A 154 18.67 16.46 5.91
C PHE A 154 19.48 17.76 5.76
N PRO A 155 20.52 17.80 4.89
CA PRO A 155 21.42 18.93 4.79
C PRO A 155 20.80 20.07 3.95
N LEU A 156 19.93 20.87 4.60
CA LEU A 156 19.08 21.88 3.97
C LEU A 156 19.83 22.91 3.11
N ASP A 157 20.99 23.38 3.59
CA ASP A 157 21.79 24.43 2.94
C ASP A 157 22.93 23.86 2.07
N ALA A 158 23.00 22.53 1.90
CA ALA A 158 23.99 21.90 1.03
C ALA A 158 23.59 21.97 -0.45
N THR A 159 24.55 21.63 -1.33
CA THR A 159 24.27 21.53 -2.77
C THR A 159 23.26 20.42 -3.07
N ILE A 160 22.55 20.52 -4.20
CA ILE A 160 21.58 19.49 -4.60
C ILE A 160 22.25 18.11 -4.77
N GLU A 161 23.51 18.07 -5.21
CA GLU A 161 24.31 16.83 -5.28
C GLU A 161 24.51 16.20 -3.90
N GLN A 162 24.81 17.01 -2.88
CA GLN A 162 25.00 16.53 -1.51
C GLN A 162 23.68 16.11 -0.86
N GLN A 163 22.60 16.85 -1.11
CA GLN A 163 21.25 16.46 -0.68
C GLN A 163 20.83 15.11 -1.28
N MET A 164 21.09 14.90 -2.57
CA MET A 164 20.78 13.63 -3.23
C MET A 164 21.70 12.49 -2.77
N ALA A 165 22.97 12.79 -2.48
CA ALA A 165 23.87 11.81 -1.87
C ALA A 165 23.37 11.39 -0.48
N TYR A 166 22.92 12.35 0.34
CA TYR A 166 22.33 12.08 1.64
C TYR A 166 21.09 11.19 1.53
N ALA A 167 20.14 11.54 0.66
CA ALA A 167 18.92 10.75 0.44
C ALA A 167 19.22 9.31 0.00
N LYS A 168 20.26 9.09 -0.80
CA LYS A 168 20.68 7.75 -1.24
C LYS A 168 21.37 6.95 -0.15
N SER A 169 21.97 7.59 0.87
CA SER A 169 22.82 6.92 1.86
C SER A 169 22.31 6.93 3.31
N HIS A 170 21.10 7.45 3.56
CA HIS A 170 20.47 7.48 4.90
C HIS A 170 19.04 6.92 4.85
N GLN A 171 18.85 5.82 4.12
CA GLN A 171 17.55 5.17 3.98
C GLN A 171 17.21 4.31 5.21
N LEU A 172 15.92 4.29 5.55
CA LEU A 172 15.36 3.54 6.67
C LEU A 172 14.45 2.41 6.17
N ARG A 173 13.61 2.73 5.18
CA ARG A 173 12.54 1.84 4.69
C ARG A 173 12.13 2.21 3.28
N VAL A 174 11.62 1.24 2.53
CA VAL A 174 10.97 1.46 1.23
C VAL A 174 9.52 0.98 1.25
N HIS A 175 8.63 1.80 0.70
CA HIS A 175 7.21 1.52 0.51
C HIS A 175 6.96 1.30 -0.97
N LYS A 176 6.56 0.07 -1.29
CA LYS A 176 6.20 -0.37 -2.62
C LYS A 176 4.73 -0.76 -2.66
N ALA A 177 4.20 -0.96 -3.87
CA ALA A 177 2.88 -1.55 -4.08
C ALA A 177 2.73 -2.91 -3.37
N THR A 178 3.84 -3.65 -3.18
CA THR A 178 3.87 -4.97 -2.55
C THR A 178 4.00 -4.94 -1.03
N GLY A 179 4.23 -3.77 -0.42
CA GLY A 179 4.38 -3.64 1.02
C GLY A 179 5.50 -2.68 1.43
N SER A 180 5.81 -2.68 2.73
CA SER A 180 6.80 -1.80 3.34
C SER A 180 7.96 -2.64 3.88
N TYR A 181 9.19 -2.31 3.50
CA TYR A 181 10.37 -3.14 3.75
C TYR A 181 11.46 -2.32 4.44
N PRO A 182 12.00 -2.77 5.59
CA PRO A 182 13.17 -2.14 6.17
C PRO A 182 14.37 -2.32 5.24
N VAL A 183 15.20 -1.28 5.15
CA VAL A 183 16.41 -1.30 4.33
C VAL A 183 17.63 -0.90 5.15
N ASP A 184 18.81 -1.20 4.64
CA ASP A 184 20.04 -0.58 5.08
C ASP A 184 20.13 0.87 4.60
N ALA A 185 21.13 1.58 5.10
CA ALA A 185 21.30 2.99 4.82
C ALA A 185 21.46 3.28 3.30
N GLN A 186 21.86 2.29 2.50
CA GLN A 186 22.03 2.39 1.04
C GLN A 186 20.79 1.90 0.26
N GLY A 187 19.71 1.48 0.94
CA GLY A 187 18.49 0.98 0.32
C GLY A 187 18.46 -0.52 0.04
N GLY A 188 19.46 -1.28 0.49
CA GLY A 188 19.47 -2.74 0.42
C GLY A 188 18.48 -3.34 1.42
N GLN A 189 17.63 -4.28 0.99
CA GLN A 189 16.62 -4.89 1.88
C GLN A 189 17.29 -5.60 3.07
N ARG A 190 16.85 -5.29 4.29
CA ARG A 190 17.29 -5.98 5.51
C ARG A 190 16.41 -7.18 5.80
N ASP A 191 17.06 -8.30 6.13
CA ASP A 191 16.38 -9.46 6.71
C ASP A 191 16.00 -9.17 8.17
N LEU A 192 14.83 -9.66 8.61
CA LEU A 192 14.35 -9.46 9.97
C LEU A 192 14.93 -10.53 10.92
N VAL A 193 14.99 -10.23 12.23
CA VAL A 193 15.58 -11.17 13.23
C VAL A 193 14.82 -12.49 13.30
N ASP A 194 13.49 -12.44 13.15
CA ASP A 194 12.59 -13.59 13.12
C ASP A 194 11.97 -13.76 11.73
N ASP A 195 12.79 -14.22 10.78
CA ASP A 195 12.41 -14.38 9.37
C ASP A 195 12.44 -15.85 8.91
N VAL A 196 12.06 -16.09 7.65
CA VAL A 196 12.11 -17.40 7.00
C VAL A 196 13.53 -17.80 6.57
N VAL A 197 14.49 -16.88 6.66
CA VAL A 197 15.92 -17.05 6.38
C VAL A 197 16.76 -16.62 7.59
N ASP A 198 18.04 -17.01 7.64
CA ASP A 198 18.96 -16.64 8.72
C ASP A 198 19.69 -15.30 8.49
N GLY A 199 19.48 -14.67 7.33
CA GLY A 199 20.10 -13.40 6.94
C GLY A 199 21.62 -13.45 6.72
N ARG A 200 22.24 -14.63 6.84
CA ARG A 200 23.69 -14.81 6.81
C ARG A 200 24.11 -15.81 5.74
N THR A 201 23.58 -17.03 5.79
CA THR A 201 23.85 -18.10 4.83
C THR A 201 22.80 -18.15 3.73
N VAL A 202 21.59 -17.71 4.04
CA VAL A 202 20.51 -17.48 3.08
C VAL A 202 19.95 -16.08 3.35
N ARG A 203 19.82 -15.28 2.29
CA ARG A 203 19.28 -13.91 2.34
C ARG A 203 18.18 -13.75 1.30
N LEU A 204 17.27 -12.81 1.53
CA LEU A 204 16.20 -12.51 0.58
C LEU A 204 16.70 -11.59 -0.55
N GLY A 205 16.34 -11.91 -1.78
CA GLY A 205 16.43 -11.02 -2.93
C GLY A 205 15.08 -10.36 -3.26
N GLY A 206 14.75 -10.21 -4.54
CA GLY A 206 13.43 -9.72 -4.98
C GLY A 206 12.30 -10.75 -4.84
N GLY A 207 11.04 -10.28 -4.91
CA GLY A 207 9.87 -11.15 -5.03
C GLY A 207 9.27 -11.67 -3.71
N TRP A 208 9.58 -11.05 -2.57
CA TRP A 208 9.03 -11.44 -1.27
C TRP A 208 8.03 -10.41 -0.74
N HIS A 209 6.95 -10.88 -0.14
CA HIS A 209 6.09 -10.06 0.70
C HIS A 209 6.71 -9.90 2.11
N VAL A 210 6.19 -8.96 2.89
CA VAL A 210 6.57 -8.79 4.30
C VAL A 210 6.31 -10.08 5.09
N PRO A 211 7.09 -10.37 6.15
CA PRO A 211 6.85 -11.56 6.93
C PRO A 211 5.57 -11.42 7.73
N GLU A 212 4.87 -12.52 7.83
CA GLU A 212 3.64 -12.68 8.58
C GLU A 212 3.80 -13.84 9.55
N THR A 213 2.94 -13.90 10.56
CA THR A 213 3.04 -14.93 11.60
C THR A 213 1.81 -15.82 11.56
N ALA A 214 2.04 -17.14 11.53
CA ALA A 214 1.01 -18.15 11.78
C ALA A 214 1.50 -19.06 12.91
N ASP A 215 0.66 -19.29 13.92
CA ASP A 215 0.99 -20.11 15.10
C ASP A 215 2.30 -19.70 15.79
N GLY A 216 2.59 -18.39 15.82
CA GLY A 216 3.80 -17.84 16.43
C GLY A 216 5.09 -18.06 15.63
N ARG A 217 5.01 -18.55 14.38
CA ARG A 217 6.16 -18.72 13.48
C ARG A 217 6.06 -17.83 12.24
N PRO A 218 7.19 -17.24 11.79
CA PRO A 218 7.18 -16.42 10.60
C PRO A 218 7.00 -17.26 9.34
N PHE A 219 6.31 -16.70 8.36
CA PHE A 219 6.28 -17.15 6.98
C PHE A 219 6.29 -15.93 6.07
N ARG A 220 6.75 -16.09 4.84
CA ARG A 220 6.68 -15.07 3.79
C ARG A 220 5.91 -15.59 2.61
N TRP A 221 5.04 -14.77 2.06
CA TRP A 221 4.52 -15.01 0.72
C TRP A 221 5.56 -14.64 -0.33
N ALA A 222 5.60 -15.41 -1.41
CA ALA A 222 6.47 -15.21 -2.56
C ALA A 222 5.66 -14.93 -3.81
N THR A 223 6.22 -14.13 -4.72
CA THR A 223 5.64 -13.90 -6.05
C THR A 223 5.83 -15.11 -6.97
N ASP A 224 5.47 -14.98 -8.25
CA ASP A 224 5.77 -15.98 -9.27
C ASP A 224 7.27 -16.09 -9.57
N ALA A 225 8.07 -15.09 -9.19
CA ALA A 225 9.51 -15.09 -9.29
C ALA A 225 10.13 -14.46 -8.03
N ALA A 226 10.52 -15.30 -7.08
CA ALA A 226 11.22 -14.89 -5.87
C ALA A 226 12.68 -15.31 -5.89
N GLU A 227 13.55 -14.54 -5.25
CA GLU A 227 15.00 -14.77 -5.28
C GLU A 227 15.57 -14.98 -3.88
N LEU A 228 16.44 -15.97 -3.73
CA LEU A 228 17.28 -16.19 -2.56
C LEU A 228 18.74 -15.96 -2.95
N ILE A 229 19.49 -15.33 -2.06
CA ILE A 229 20.95 -15.20 -2.16
C ILE A 229 21.55 -16.18 -1.16
N VAL A 230 22.25 -17.19 -1.65
CA VAL A 230 22.79 -18.29 -0.86
C VAL A 230 24.31 -18.17 -0.79
N ASP A 231 24.88 -18.24 0.41
CA ASP A 231 26.33 -18.13 0.65
C ASP A 231 26.86 -19.39 1.38
N PRO A 232 27.37 -20.38 0.62
CA PRO A 232 27.98 -21.58 1.20
C PRO A 232 29.23 -21.31 2.04
N VAL A 233 29.97 -20.23 1.75
CA VAL A 233 31.18 -19.85 2.51
C VAL A 233 30.80 -19.30 3.87
N ALA A 234 29.78 -18.44 3.93
CA ALA A 234 29.23 -17.97 5.20
C ALA A 234 28.70 -19.13 6.07
N ALA A 235 28.23 -20.21 5.44
CA ALA A 235 27.80 -21.43 6.13
C ALA A 235 28.97 -22.34 6.58
N SER A 236 30.21 -22.00 6.26
CA SER A 236 31.39 -22.86 6.46
C SER A 236 31.24 -24.24 5.82
N ILE A 237 30.53 -24.33 4.69
CA ILE A 237 30.31 -25.59 3.97
C ILE A 237 31.35 -25.70 2.86
N ASP A 238 32.32 -26.61 3.04
CA ASP A 238 33.37 -26.91 2.06
C ASP A 238 33.06 -28.17 1.22
N SER A 239 31.79 -28.53 1.10
CA SER A 239 31.29 -29.71 0.36
C SER A 239 30.08 -29.31 -0.48
N ASP A 240 29.46 -30.27 -1.17
CA ASP A 240 28.16 -30.02 -1.79
C ASP A 240 27.17 -29.51 -0.72
N ALA A 241 26.42 -28.48 -1.10
CA ALA A 241 25.44 -27.87 -0.22
C ALA A 241 24.03 -28.29 -0.65
N VAL A 242 23.09 -28.18 0.28
CA VAL A 242 21.68 -28.49 0.06
C VAL A 242 20.87 -27.31 0.57
N LEU A 243 20.08 -26.72 -0.31
CA LEU A 243 19.07 -25.74 0.04
C LEU A 243 17.76 -26.46 0.36
N GLU A 244 17.35 -26.38 1.61
CA GLU A 244 16.05 -26.86 2.07
C GLU A 244 15.04 -25.70 2.09
N LEU A 245 13.89 -25.91 1.47
CA LEU A 245 12.79 -24.95 1.40
C LEU A 245 11.53 -25.59 1.95
N GLU A 246 10.95 -25.03 3.00
CA GLU A 246 9.62 -25.42 3.47
C GLU A 246 8.57 -24.52 2.82
N ILE A 247 7.83 -25.07 1.86
CA ILE A 247 6.91 -24.33 0.99
C ILE A 247 5.48 -24.78 1.22
N GLN A 248 4.54 -23.85 1.22
CA GLN A 248 3.10 -24.14 1.24
C GLN A 248 2.41 -23.43 0.08
N SER A 249 1.65 -24.19 -0.73
CA SER A 249 0.92 -23.66 -1.90
C SER A 249 -0.13 -22.61 -1.52
N ASN A 250 -1.26 -23.01 -0.92
CA ASN A 250 -2.24 -22.08 -0.36
C ASN A 250 -2.85 -22.69 0.92
N PRO A 251 -2.77 -22.03 2.09
CA PRO A 251 -3.32 -22.58 3.33
C PRO A 251 -4.86 -22.59 3.39
N TYR A 252 -5.53 -21.82 2.53
CA TYR A 252 -6.98 -21.68 2.54
C TYR A 252 -7.68 -22.68 1.60
N ASP A 253 -6.91 -23.45 0.84
CA ASP A 253 -7.42 -24.45 -0.09
C ASP A 253 -6.57 -25.72 -0.03
N GLU A 254 -7.12 -26.78 0.57
CA GLU A 254 -6.47 -28.08 0.69
C GLU A 254 -6.18 -28.74 -0.67
N GLN A 255 -6.88 -28.34 -1.73
CA GLN A 255 -6.69 -28.85 -3.08
C GLN A 255 -5.70 -28.02 -3.91
N SER A 256 -5.19 -26.92 -3.36
CA SER A 256 -4.26 -26.05 -4.04
C SER A 256 -2.92 -26.73 -4.32
N TRP A 257 -2.28 -26.28 -5.40
CA TRP A 257 -0.94 -26.69 -5.76
C TRP A 257 -0.25 -25.63 -6.60
N VAL A 258 1.08 -25.65 -6.61
CA VAL A 258 1.92 -24.86 -7.51
C VAL A 258 3.08 -25.71 -7.99
N VAL A 259 3.54 -25.52 -9.22
CA VAL A 259 4.80 -26.10 -9.71
C VAL A 259 5.87 -25.03 -9.65
N ILE A 260 6.89 -25.29 -8.83
CA ILE A 260 8.01 -24.38 -8.63
C ILE A 260 9.25 -24.97 -9.30
N VAL A 261 9.86 -24.16 -10.15
CA VAL A 261 11.19 -24.38 -10.72
C VAL A 261 12.19 -23.60 -9.89
N VAL A 262 13.18 -24.30 -9.33
CA VAL A 262 14.32 -23.69 -8.67
C VAL A 262 15.46 -23.61 -9.68
N ALA A 263 15.96 -22.41 -9.94
CA ALA A 263 16.94 -22.15 -10.99
C ALA A 263 18.07 -21.23 -10.53
N GLU A 264 19.22 -21.32 -11.20
CA GLU A 264 20.35 -20.40 -11.09
C GLU A 264 20.68 -19.88 -12.49
N GLY A 265 20.36 -18.61 -12.76
CA GLY A 265 20.33 -18.08 -14.12
C GLY A 265 19.35 -18.88 -15.01
N GLU A 266 19.84 -19.41 -16.13
CA GLU A 266 19.07 -20.25 -17.05
C GLU A 266 19.07 -21.74 -16.65
N ARG A 267 19.88 -22.14 -15.67
CA ARG A 267 19.99 -23.55 -15.27
C ARG A 267 18.90 -23.92 -14.29
N GLN A 268 18.05 -24.87 -14.67
CA GLN A 268 17.10 -25.50 -13.75
C GLN A 268 17.82 -26.48 -12.82
N LEU A 269 17.72 -26.25 -11.51
CA LEU A 269 18.26 -27.11 -10.45
C LEU A 269 17.22 -28.13 -9.97
N SER A 270 15.95 -27.73 -9.89
CA SER A 270 14.85 -28.59 -9.45
C SER A 270 13.52 -28.14 -10.05
N ARG A 271 12.57 -29.06 -10.20
CA ARG A 271 11.18 -28.78 -10.56
C ARG A 271 10.27 -29.66 -9.70
N GLN A 272 9.47 -29.04 -8.85
CA GLN A 272 8.63 -29.74 -7.88
C GLN A 272 7.21 -29.22 -7.90
N ARG A 273 6.24 -30.13 -7.81
CA ARG A 273 4.85 -29.79 -7.54
C ARG A 273 4.65 -29.78 -6.02
N VAL A 274 4.29 -28.62 -5.48
CA VAL A 274 3.97 -28.45 -4.06
C VAL A 274 2.46 -28.45 -3.91
N SER A 275 1.93 -29.32 -3.04
CA SER A 275 0.52 -29.37 -2.66
C SER A 275 0.42 -29.36 -1.15
N GLY A 276 -0.43 -28.51 -0.58
CA GLY A 276 -0.36 -28.21 0.86
C GLY A 276 1.01 -27.66 1.26
N ARG A 277 1.51 -28.06 2.44
CA ARG A 277 2.86 -27.73 2.98
C ARG A 277 3.81 -28.89 2.70
N SER A 278 4.97 -28.62 2.09
CA SER A 278 5.95 -29.62 1.65
C SER A 278 7.37 -29.08 1.77
N THR A 279 8.33 -29.99 1.95
CA THR A 279 9.77 -29.66 1.93
C THR A 279 10.34 -29.94 0.54
N VAL A 280 10.97 -28.93 -0.06
CA VAL A 280 11.70 -29.01 -1.32
C VAL A 280 13.19 -28.96 -1.01
N VAL A 281 13.94 -29.96 -1.47
CA VAL A 281 15.37 -30.10 -1.24
C VAL A 281 16.10 -29.93 -2.57
N VAL A 282 17.06 -29.01 -2.64
CA VAL A 282 17.78 -28.65 -3.86
C VAL A 282 19.28 -28.79 -3.64
N ALA A 283 19.91 -29.64 -4.44
CA ALA A 283 21.35 -29.80 -4.42
C ALA A 283 22.05 -28.62 -5.09
N LEU A 284 23.08 -28.09 -4.42
CA LEU A 284 23.91 -26.99 -4.86
C LEU A 284 25.35 -27.48 -5.02
N ASP A 285 25.73 -27.75 -6.26
CA ASP A 285 27.04 -28.27 -6.64
C ASP A 285 28.17 -27.29 -6.28
N LYS A 286 29.20 -27.77 -5.57
CA LYS A 286 30.38 -26.99 -5.18
C LYS A 286 31.21 -26.53 -6.38
N ALA A 287 31.20 -27.27 -7.49
CA ALA A 287 32.03 -26.99 -8.67
C ALA A 287 31.71 -25.65 -9.35
N LEU A 288 30.56 -25.05 -9.03
CA LEU A 288 30.10 -23.76 -9.56
C LEU A 288 30.69 -22.55 -8.81
N GLY A 289 31.54 -22.79 -7.81
CA GLY A 289 32.27 -21.77 -7.08
C GLY A 289 31.72 -21.52 -5.68
N SER A 290 32.55 -20.89 -4.86
CA SER A 290 32.31 -20.54 -3.45
C SER A 290 31.74 -19.13 -3.26
N GLN A 291 31.31 -18.47 -4.34
CA GLN A 291 30.70 -17.14 -4.27
C GLN A 291 29.22 -17.20 -3.89
N CYS A 292 28.64 -16.06 -3.50
CA CYS A 292 27.20 -15.92 -3.33
C CYS A 292 26.45 -16.36 -4.61
N ARG A 293 25.48 -17.26 -4.44
CA ARG A 293 24.66 -17.83 -5.51
C ARG A 293 23.28 -17.21 -5.50
N ARG A 294 22.76 -16.83 -6.68
CA ARG A 294 21.42 -16.26 -6.83
C ARG A 294 20.46 -17.34 -7.31
N ILE A 295 19.58 -17.78 -6.42
CA ILE A 295 18.63 -18.85 -6.64
C ILE A 295 17.25 -18.26 -6.86
N GLN A 296 16.65 -18.54 -8.02
CA GLN A 296 15.31 -18.10 -8.37
C GLN A 296 14.30 -19.23 -8.16
N LEU A 297 13.19 -18.88 -7.53
CA LEU A 297 12.02 -19.73 -7.32
C LEU A 297 10.93 -19.23 -8.28
N ARG A 298 10.69 -19.96 -9.36
CA ARG A 298 9.78 -19.57 -10.44
C ARG A 298 8.54 -20.45 -10.46
N VAL A 299 7.35 -19.86 -10.42
CA VAL A 299 6.08 -20.58 -10.61
C VAL A 299 5.86 -20.78 -12.11
N VAL A 300 5.68 -22.04 -12.53
CA VAL A 300 5.51 -22.39 -13.96
C VAL A 300 4.17 -23.03 -14.28
N ASP A 301 3.43 -23.48 -13.26
CA ASP A 301 2.11 -24.08 -13.44
C ASP A 301 1.31 -24.03 -12.11
N MET A 302 -0.02 -23.93 -12.22
CA MET A 302 -0.95 -23.79 -11.08
C MET A 302 -2.40 -24.04 -11.53
N PRO A 303 -3.35 -24.31 -10.61
CA PRO A 303 -4.76 -24.45 -10.95
C PRO A 303 -5.32 -23.15 -11.56
N PRO A 304 -6.24 -23.22 -12.55
CA PRO A 304 -6.90 -22.04 -13.11
C PRO A 304 -7.64 -21.18 -12.07
N GLU A 305 -8.15 -21.82 -11.00
CA GLU A 305 -8.96 -21.19 -9.95
C GLU A 305 -8.22 -21.03 -8.61
N TYR A 306 -6.88 -21.04 -8.60
CA TYR A 306 -6.06 -21.11 -7.37
C TYR A 306 -6.32 -20.02 -6.30
N ARG A 307 -7.09 -18.96 -6.62
CA ARG A 307 -7.44 -17.84 -5.72
C ARG A 307 -8.91 -17.71 -5.35
N CYS A 308 -9.75 -18.68 -5.72
CA CYS A 308 -11.19 -18.65 -5.44
C CYS A 308 -11.54 -18.92 -3.95
N GLN A 309 -10.57 -19.35 -3.15
CA GLN A 309 -10.75 -19.68 -1.72
C GLN A 309 -9.99 -18.75 -0.75
N LEU A 310 -9.52 -17.58 -1.19
CA LEU A 310 -8.97 -16.58 -0.27
C LEU A 310 -10.09 -15.90 0.55
N PRO A 311 -9.85 -15.54 1.83
CA PRO A 311 -10.76 -14.69 2.60
C PRO A 311 -11.11 -13.39 1.87
N ALA A 312 -12.30 -12.83 2.13
CA ALA A 312 -12.87 -11.71 1.36
C ALA A 312 -12.01 -10.42 1.33
N PHE A 313 -11.20 -10.21 2.36
CA PHE A 313 -10.27 -9.07 2.48
C PHE A 313 -8.80 -9.48 2.25
N GLU A 314 -8.55 -10.76 2.01
CA GLU A 314 -7.22 -11.23 1.64
C GLU A 314 -7.05 -11.22 0.14
N ARG A 315 -6.25 -10.27 -0.33
CA ARG A 315 -5.84 -10.20 -1.72
C ARG A 315 -4.34 -10.38 -1.83
N ARG A 316 -3.95 -11.36 -2.63
CA ARG A 316 -2.56 -11.77 -2.80
C ARG A 316 -2.28 -12.06 -4.27
N ASP A 317 -2.70 -11.16 -5.15
CA ASP A 317 -2.78 -11.46 -6.59
C ASP A 317 -1.41 -11.60 -7.30
N ALA A 318 -0.39 -11.05 -6.67
CA ALA A 318 0.99 -11.23 -7.10
C ALA A 318 1.70 -12.34 -6.32
N LEU A 319 1.04 -13.00 -5.35
CA LEU A 319 1.67 -13.96 -4.43
C LEU A 319 1.10 -15.37 -4.64
N PHE A 320 1.97 -16.37 -4.72
CA PHE A 320 1.62 -17.69 -5.25
C PHE A 320 1.80 -18.81 -4.25
N TYR A 321 2.74 -18.66 -3.31
CA TYR A 321 3.01 -19.64 -2.26
C TYR A 321 3.62 -18.97 -1.04
N ARG A 322 3.54 -19.66 0.10
CA ARG A 322 4.24 -19.30 1.33
C ARG A 322 5.54 -20.09 1.44
N VAL A 323 6.58 -19.44 1.93
CA VAL A 323 7.78 -20.09 2.45
C VAL A 323 7.76 -19.92 3.95
N HIS A 324 7.93 -21.02 4.67
CA HIS A 324 8.04 -21.06 6.13
C HIS A 324 9.50 -21.10 6.58
N ARG A 325 10.38 -21.63 5.73
CA ARG A 325 11.81 -21.72 6.00
C ARG A 325 12.62 -21.89 4.72
N ALA A 326 13.78 -21.26 4.65
CA ALA A 326 14.82 -21.53 3.67
C ALA A 326 16.17 -21.62 4.39
N ALA A 327 16.82 -22.77 4.33
CA ALA A 327 18.04 -23.06 5.08
C ALA A 327 19.07 -23.79 4.23
N LEU A 328 20.35 -23.48 4.48
CA LEU A 328 21.47 -24.12 3.82
C LEU A 328 22.11 -25.16 4.74
N HIS A 329 22.33 -26.36 4.21
CA HIS A 329 22.95 -27.48 4.92
C HIS A 329 24.10 -28.06 4.09
N SER A 330 25.09 -28.67 4.75
CA SER A 330 26.02 -29.56 4.04
C SER A 330 25.26 -30.81 3.60
N ALA A 331 25.56 -31.33 2.41
CA ALA A 331 24.96 -32.56 1.89
C ALA A 331 25.12 -33.77 2.83
N ALA A 332 26.15 -33.79 3.68
CA ALA A 332 26.36 -34.83 4.68
C ALA A 332 25.40 -34.76 5.88
N CYS A 333 24.83 -33.58 6.16
CA CYS A 333 23.87 -33.32 7.24
C CYS A 333 22.45 -33.07 6.73
N ALA A 334 22.20 -33.19 5.42
CA ALA A 334 20.88 -32.99 4.86
C ALA A 334 19.90 -34.02 5.46
N PRO A 335 18.69 -33.62 5.86
CA PRO A 335 17.68 -34.58 6.26
C PRO A 335 17.45 -35.54 5.09
N THR A 336 17.67 -36.83 5.36
CA THR A 336 17.50 -37.88 4.36
C THR A 336 16.05 -37.89 3.88
N ASP A 337 15.90 -37.86 2.57
CA ASP A 337 14.69 -38.02 1.77
C ASP A 337 13.73 -39.01 2.45
N ARG A 338 12.71 -38.49 3.17
CA ARG A 338 11.55 -39.30 3.59
C ARG A 338 10.74 -39.60 2.34
N ARG A 339 11.24 -40.54 1.53
CA ARG A 339 10.47 -41.13 0.45
C ARG A 339 9.19 -41.72 1.02
N SER A 340 8.08 -41.22 0.50
CA SER A 340 6.76 -41.82 0.49
C SER A 340 6.84 -43.34 0.34
N GLY A 341 6.40 -44.08 1.36
CA GLY A 341 6.42 -45.53 1.37
C GLY A 341 5.76 -46.09 2.63
N GLY A 342 4.48 -45.79 2.82
CA GLY A 342 3.67 -46.30 3.93
C GLY A 342 2.21 -46.42 3.51
N SER A 343 1.90 -47.42 2.70
CA SER A 343 0.55 -47.93 2.54
C SER A 343 0.08 -48.56 3.86
N GLY A 344 -0.86 -47.91 4.55
CA GLY A 344 -1.52 -48.39 5.77
C GLY A 344 -2.75 -47.52 6.07
N PRO A 345 -3.83 -48.07 6.64
CA PRO A 345 -5.16 -47.97 6.04
C PRO A 345 -5.91 -46.66 6.29
N HIS A 346 -6.68 -46.27 5.27
CA HIS A 346 -7.70 -45.23 5.29
C HIS A 346 -8.62 -45.32 6.51
N TRP A 347 -8.57 -44.29 7.35
CA TRP A 347 -9.67 -43.92 8.23
C TRP A 347 -9.79 -42.39 8.32
N ILE A 348 -10.37 -41.76 7.30
CA ILE A 348 -11.15 -40.55 7.54
C ILE A 348 -12.41 -40.66 6.71
N SER A 349 -13.55 -40.75 7.38
CA SER A 349 -14.82 -40.43 6.77
C SER A 349 -15.76 -39.87 7.84
N ARG A 350 -15.94 -38.54 7.76
CA ARG A 350 -17.21 -37.83 7.91
C ARG A 350 -17.80 -37.77 9.32
N ALA A 351 -17.47 -36.69 10.02
CA ALA A 351 -18.25 -36.20 11.16
C ALA A 351 -18.46 -34.68 11.08
N ALA A 352 -19.07 -34.22 9.99
CA ALA A 352 -19.82 -32.97 9.93
C ALA A 352 -20.72 -33.05 8.69
N GLY A 353 -22.03 -33.19 8.87
CA GLY A 353 -22.99 -33.09 7.76
C GLY A 353 -23.81 -34.33 7.44
N ARG A 354 -24.24 -35.16 8.42
CA ARG A 354 -25.39 -36.08 8.27
C ARG A 354 -26.07 -36.40 9.61
N VAL A 355 -26.76 -35.43 10.21
CA VAL A 355 -27.78 -35.71 11.25
C VAL A 355 -29.12 -35.02 10.97
N ALA A 356 -29.24 -34.21 9.91
CA ALA A 356 -30.48 -33.50 9.61
C ALA A 356 -31.52 -34.29 8.76
N SER A 357 -31.34 -35.59 8.50
CA SER A 357 -32.20 -36.29 7.51
C SER A 357 -32.65 -37.70 7.88
N ALA A 358 -32.55 -38.13 9.15
CA ALA A 358 -32.88 -39.51 9.51
C ALA A 358 -33.89 -39.71 10.66
N ILE A 359 -34.51 -38.65 11.19
CA ILE A 359 -35.52 -38.77 12.26
C ILE A 359 -36.84 -38.09 11.87
N THR A 360 -37.34 -38.38 10.66
CA THR A 360 -38.67 -37.90 10.26
C THR A 360 -39.60 -38.96 9.70
N TRP A 361 -39.22 -40.24 9.71
CA TRP A 361 -40.11 -41.31 9.25
C TRP A 361 -40.19 -42.47 10.25
N ARG A 362 -41.03 -42.32 11.29
CA ARG A 362 -41.76 -43.41 11.96
C ARG A 362 -42.59 -42.95 13.18
N ILE A 363 -43.53 -42.00 13.03
CA ILE A 363 -44.68 -41.87 13.96
C ILE A 363 -45.88 -41.38 13.14
N GLY A 364 -46.98 -42.16 13.17
CA GLY A 364 -48.15 -41.98 12.32
C GLY A 364 -48.95 -40.69 12.53
N GLU A 365 -49.60 -40.23 11.46
CA GLU A 365 -50.28 -38.92 11.32
C GLU A 365 -51.38 -38.62 12.35
N ARG A 366 -51.95 -39.64 13.02
CA ARG A 366 -53.07 -39.41 13.96
C ARG A 366 -52.65 -38.98 15.37
N LEU A 367 -51.36 -39.00 15.70
CA LEU A 367 -50.88 -38.43 16.98
C LEU A 367 -50.36 -36.98 16.85
N ARG A 368 -50.08 -36.52 15.62
CA ARG A 368 -49.55 -35.16 15.36
C ARG A 368 -50.58 -34.05 15.58
N SER A 369 -51.87 -34.31 15.40
CA SER A 369 -52.88 -33.24 15.48
C SER A 369 -53.36 -32.92 16.90
N ARG A 370 -53.11 -33.79 17.89
CA ARG A 370 -53.60 -33.59 19.27
C ARG A 370 -52.61 -32.97 20.25
N ILE A 371 -51.34 -32.81 19.89
CA ILE A 371 -50.31 -32.24 20.77
C ILE A 371 -50.01 -30.76 20.42
N VAL A 372 -50.40 -30.30 19.23
CA VAL A 372 -49.93 -29.01 18.67
C VAL A 372 -50.68 -27.78 19.21
N GLN A 373 -51.74 -27.91 20.01
CA GLN A 373 -52.59 -26.75 20.35
C GLN A 373 -52.52 -26.21 21.79
N THR A 374 -51.66 -26.72 22.68
CA THR A 374 -51.81 -26.35 24.12
C THR A 374 -50.57 -25.97 24.92
N PHE A 375 -49.38 -25.79 24.34
CA PHE A 375 -48.19 -25.43 25.13
C PHE A 375 -47.54 -24.08 24.73
N PRO A 376 -47.37 -23.14 25.69
CA PRO A 376 -46.64 -21.87 25.49
C PRO A 376 -45.19 -22.04 25.03
N GLU A 377 -44.57 -23.19 25.32
CA GLU A 377 -43.18 -23.52 24.98
C GLU A 377 -42.95 -23.65 23.46
N PHE A 378 -43.99 -23.92 22.66
CA PHE A 378 -43.85 -23.99 21.20
C PHE A 378 -43.72 -22.59 20.56
N ARG A 379 -44.31 -21.54 21.16
CA ARG A 379 -44.09 -20.15 20.71
C ARG A 379 -42.71 -19.64 21.10
N ALA A 380 -42.15 -20.12 22.21
CA ALA A 380 -40.76 -19.86 22.57
C ALA A 380 -39.79 -20.51 21.57
N LEU A 381 -40.04 -21.76 21.17
CA LEU A 381 -39.25 -22.45 20.14
C LEU A 381 -39.37 -21.80 18.75
N GLU A 382 -40.56 -21.31 18.38
CA GLU A 382 -40.77 -20.57 17.13
C GLU A 382 -40.08 -19.19 17.16
N GLN A 383 -40.04 -18.51 18.31
CA GLN A 383 -39.23 -17.31 18.49
C GLN A 383 -37.73 -17.62 18.42
N THR A 384 -37.26 -18.70 19.05
CA THR A 384 -35.85 -19.14 18.96
C THR A 384 -35.49 -19.55 17.53
N LEU A 385 -36.40 -20.17 16.77
CA LEU A 385 -36.23 -20.50 15.35
C LEU A 385 -36.22 -19.24 14.48
N ARG A 386 -37.10 -18.25 14.71
CA ARG A 386 -37.04 -16.94 14.02
C ARG A 386 -35.79 -16.14 14.36
N GLU A 387 -35.27 -16.29 15.57
CA GLU A 387 -34.03 -15.65 16.04
C GLU A 387 -32.79 -16.36 15.47
N SER A 388 -32.87 -17.68 15.30
CA SER A 388 -31.90 -18.49 14.56
C SER A 388 -31.94 -18.22 13.06
N GLU A 389 -33.13 -18.03 12.48
CA GLU A 389 -33.35 -17.60 11.09
C GLU A 389 -32.83 -16.18 10.87
N ARG A 390 -33.03 -15.24 11.80
CA ARG A 390 -32.42 -13.90 11.77
C ARG A 390 -30.88 -13.95 11.86
N ARG A 391 -30.32 -14.85 12.68
CA ARG A 391 -28.87 -15.11 12.70
C ARG A 391 -28.37 -15.75 11.40
N LEU A 392 -29.17 -16.63 10.79
CA LEU A 392 -28.93 -17.18 9.46
C LEU A 392 -29.05 -16.11 8.37
N THR A 393 -29.95 -15.13 8.47
CA THR A 393 -30.02 -13.98 7.54
C THR A 393 -28.80 -13.09 7.67
N TYR A 394 -28.28 -12.89 8.89
CA TYR A 394 -27.02 -12.16 9.12
C TYR A 394 -25.81 -12.92 8.56
N LEU A 395 -25.75 -14.24 8.76
CA LEU A 395 -24.72 -15.10 8.19
C LEU A 395 -24.86 -15.27 6.67
N GLN A 396 -26.08 -15.27 6.13
CA GLN A 396 -26.36 -15.21 4.69
C GLN A 396 -25.91 -13.86 4.14
N GLY A 397 -26.21 -12.74 4.78
CA GLY A 397 -25.71 -11.42 4.40
C GLY A 397 -24.18 -11.32 4.44
N LEU A 398 -23.53 -11.98 5.40
CA LEU A 398 -22.06 -12.13 5.43
C LEU A 398 -21.53 -13.06 4.34
N GLY A 399 -22.22 -14.15 4.04
CA GLY A 399 -21.90 -15.06 2.94
C GLY A 399 -22.10 -14.41 1.56
N ASP A 400 -23.13 -13.59 1.41
CA ASP A 400 -23.47 -12.80 0.23
C ASP A 400 -22.43 -11.69 0.04
N LEU A 401 -22.01 -11.01 1.12
CA LEU A 401 -20.91 -10.05 1.08
C LEU A 401 -19.59 -10.72 0.71
N ALA A 402 -19.24 -11.85 1.33
CA ALA A 402 -18.01 -12.57 1.00
C ALA A 402 -18.01 -13.06 -0.45
N THR A 403 -19.15 -13.55 -0.93
CA THR A 403 -19.33 -13.95 -2.33
C THR A 403 -19.24 -12.75 -3.27
N PHE A 404 -19.89 -11.64 -2.93
CA PHE A 404 -19.82 -10.38 -3.67
C PHE A 404 -18.38 -9.87 -3.79
N LEU A 405 -17.65 -9.77 -2.68
CA LEU A 405 -16.26 -9.32 -2.63
C LEU A 405 -15.31 -10.26 -3.39
N ARG A 406 -15.65 -11.56 -3.48
CA ARG A 406 -14.92 -12.51 -4.31
C ARG A 406 -15.20 -12.32 -5.79
N ILE A 407 -16.44 -12.05 -6.19
CA ILE A 407 -16.84 -11.86 -7.59
C ILE A 407 -16.34 -10.51 -8.12
N TYR A 408 -16.54 -9.44 -7.34
CA TYR A 408 -16.18 -8.07 -7.70
C TYR A 408 -14.93 -7.61 -6.96
N ARG A 409 -13.92 -8.48 -6.95
CA ARG A 409 -12.63 -8.16 -6.35
C ARG A 409 -12.03 -6.92 -7.05
N PRO A 410 -11.62 -5.87 -6.30
CA PRO A 410 -10.97 -4.67 -6.86
C PRO A 410 -9.70 -4.99 -7.67
N VAL A 411 -9.07 -4.01 -8.36
CA VAL A 411 -7.74 -4.15 -9.04
C VAL A 411 -6.58 -3.86 -8.08
N ASN A 412 -5.40 -4.49 -8.23
CA ASN A 412 -4.34 -4.39 -7.22
C ASN A 412 -3.51 -3.13 -7.47
N LEU A 413 -3.94 -2.04 -6.88
CA LEU A 413 -3.33 -0.71 -7.06
C LEU A 413 -2.24 -0.45 -6.01
N HIS A 414 -1.28 0.41 -6.33
CA HIS A 414 -0.26 0.92 -5.44
C HIS A 414 -0.86 1.93 -4.45
N THR A 415 -1.54 1.41 -3.42
CA THR A 415 -2.16 2.23 -2.35
C THR A 415 -1.30 2.41 -1.11
N ASN A 416 -0.16 1.72 -1.01
CA ASN A 416 0.77 1.86 0.11
C ASN A 416 1.49 3.23 0.04
N GLY A 417 1.38 4.04 1.11
CA GLY A 417 1.97 5.40 1.12
C GLY A 417 1.45 6.31 0.01
N CYS A 418 0.22 6.08 -0.48
CA CYS A 418 -0.11 6.59 -1.79
C CYS A 418 -0.32 8.13 -1.84
N GLY A 419 -0.71 8.77 -0.74
CA GLY A 419 -0.87 10.21 -0.64
C GLY A 419 0.44 11.02 -0.80
N ASP A 420 1.60 10.38 -0.75
CA ASP A 420 2.91 11.03 -0.90
C ASP A 420 3.23 11.39 -2.35
N PHE A 421 2.65 10.70 -3.33
CA PHE A 421 2.82 11.01 -4.75
C PHE A 421 1.66 10.51 -5.58
N GLN A 422 0.69 11.37 -5.90
CA GLN A 422 -0.38 11.02 -6.84
C GLN A 422 -0.49 12.08 -7.92
N MET A 423 -0.11 11.71 -9.15
CA MET A 423 -0.08 12.63 -10.28
C MET A 423 -0.95 12.14 -11.42
N MET A 424 -1.78 13.01 -12.00
CA MET A 424 -2.55 12.71 -13.21
C MET A 424 -2.91 14.00 -13.95
N ALA A 425 -3.51 13.90 -15.14
CA ALA A 425 -3.90 15.09 -15.89
C ALA A 425 -4.99 15.88 -15.13
N ARG A 426 -4.93 17.21 -15.21
CA ARG A 426 -5.85 18.10 -14.48
C ARG A 426 -7.32 17.82 -14.77
N GLU A 427 -7.65 17.49 -16.02
CA GLU A 427 -9.01 17.13 -16.43
C GLU A 427 -9.58 15.96 -15.59
N HIS A 428 -8.77 14.94 -15.28
CA HIS A 428 -9.21 13.80 -14.48
C HIS A 428 -9.45 14.18 -13.02
N TRP A 429 -8.68 15.13 -12.48
CA TRP A 429 -8.95 15.68 -11.13
C TRP A 429 -10.30 16.40 -11.10
N ASN A 430 -10.64 17.13 -12.17
CA ASN A 430 -11.90 17.85 -12.29
C ASN A 430 -13.09 16.91 -12.50
N ASP A 431 -12.95 15.92 -13.37
CA ASP A 431 -14.01 14.95 -13.68
C ASP A 431 -14.37 14.11 -12.44
N LEU A 432 -13.37 13.72 -11.65
CA LEU A 432 -13.55 12.95 -10.42
C LEU A 432 -13.82 13.81 -9.19
N ARG A 433 -13.70 15.13 -9.32
CA ARG A 433 -13.95 16.13 -8.27
C ARG A 433 -13.02 16.04 -7.07
N GLY A 434 -11.75 15.70 -7.29
CA GLY A 434 -10.73 15.60 -6.24
C GLY A 434 -10.95 14.46 -5.25
N TYR A 435 -10.13 14.43 -4.20
CA TYR A 435 -10.27 13.47 -3.10
C TYR A 435 -11.63 13.59 -2.42
N PRO A 436 -12.28 12.49 -1.97
CA PRO A 436 -13.46 12.58 -1.11
C PRO A 436 -13.24 13.52 0.09
N GLU A 437 -14.07 14.55 0.22
CA GLU A 437 -13.94 15.61 1.23
C GLU A 437 -14.58 15.21 2.56
N PHE A 438 -14.17 14.05 3.09
CA PHE A 438 -14.64 13.59 4.39
C PHE A 438 -14.03 14.42 5.53
N GLU A 439 -14.86 14.84 6.47
CA GLU A 439 -14.47 15.57 7.69
C GLU A 439 -13.92 14.57 8.73
N THR A 440 -12.79 13.95 8.40
CA THR A 440 -12.25 12.78 9.10
C THR A 440 -10.72 12.78 9.03
N PHE A 441 -10.04 11.90 9.78
CA PHE A 441 -8.59 11.77 9.64
C PHE A 441 -8.22 11.21 8.25
N SER A 442 -7.18 11.76 7.62
CA SER A 442 -6.91 11.60 6.17
C SER A 442 -6.57 10.17 5.68
N MET A 443 -6.37 9.22 6.60
CA MET A 443 -5.95 7.87 6.29
C MET A 443 -6.89 7.18 5.27
N ASN A 444 -6.29 6.49 4.30
CA ASN A 444 -6.94 5.70 3.24
C ASN A 444 -7.81 6.46 2.22
N ILE A 445 -8.02 7.77 2.37
CA ILE A 445 -8.80 8.57 1.40
C ILE A 445 -8.09 8.65 0.05
N ASP A 446 -6.77 8.76 0.07
CA ASP A 446 -5.89 8.70 -1.10
C ASP A 446 -5.98 7.35 -1.83
N GLY A 447 -5.99 6.25 -1.07
CA GLY A 447 -6.17 4.89 -1.58
C GLY A 447 -7.56 4.69 -2.18
N LEU A 448 -8.61 5.21 -1.53
CA LEU A 448 -9.95 5.22 -2.11
C LEU A 448 -9.96 5.98 -3.44
N PHE A 449 -9.28 7.12 -3.52
CA PHE A 449 -9.22 7.90 -4.75
C PHE A 449 -8.49 7.16 -5.89
N SER A 450 -7.47 6.36 -5.59
CA SER A 450 -6.87 5.46 -6.59
C SER A 450 -7.91 4.49 -7.18
N TYR A 451 -8.78 3.92 -6.36
CA TYR A 451 -9.87 3.05 -6.84
C TYR A 451 -10.96 3.82 -7.60
N ILE A 452 -11.25 5.07 -7.23
CA ILE A 452 -12.16 5.94 -7.98
C ILE A 452 -11.59 6.18 -9.39
N ALA A 453 -10.29 6.47 -9.52
CA ALA A 453 -9.64 6.68 -10.80
C ALA A 453 -9.64 5.41 -11.68
N ASP A 454 -9.32 4.25 -11.11
CA ASP A 454 -9.39 2.96 -11.82
C ASP A 454 -10.80 2.66 -12.34
N ALA A 455 -11.82 2.88 -11.50
CA ALA A 455 -13.21 2.70 -11.89
C ALA A 455 -13.70 3.67 -12.98
N ALA A 456 -12.99 4.80 -13.16
CA ALA A 456 -13.20 5.74 -14.26
C ALA A 456 -12.41 5.36 -15.54
N GLY A 457 -11.64 4.28 -15.51
CA GLY A 457 -10.82 3.81 -16.63
C GLY A 457 -9.45 4.47 -16.72
N ILE A 458 -9.01 5.20 -15.69
CA ILE A 458 -7.70 5.84 -15.62
C ILE A 458 -6.72 4.82 -15.05
N LYS A 459 -5.68 4.49 -15.81
CA LYS A 459 -4.77 3.38 -15.50
C LYS A 459 -3.67 3.79 -14.54
N GLU A 460 -3.38 2.96 -13.55
CA GLU A 460 -2.19 3.15 -12.74
C GLU A 460 -0.91 2.87 -13.54
N GLN A 461 0.10 3.73 -13.38
CA GLN A 461 1.45 3.51 -13.88
C GLN A 461 2.47 3.85 -12.78
N THR A 462 3.18 2.83 -12.30
CA THR A 462 4.33 3.02 -11.40
C THR A 462 5.57 3.40 -12.21
N LEU A 463 6.27 4.46 -11.78
CA LEU A 463 7.52 4.90 -12.39
C LEU A 463 8.71 4.37 -11.59
N GLU A 464 9.77 3.96 -12.29
CA GLU A 464 11.06 3.56 -11.71
C GLU A 464 11.91 4.79 -11.35
N ALA A 465 11.35 5.69 -10.54
CA ALA A 465 12.01 6.90 -10.08
C ALA A 465 11.50 7.24 -8.66
N PRO A 466 12.32 7.05 -7.61
CA PRO A 466 11.83 7.11 -6.25
C PRO A 466 11.51 8.54 -5.81
N ILE A 467 10.68 8.65 -4.78
CA ILE A 467 10.68 9.81 -3.89
C ILE A 467 11.37 9.46 -2.57
N TYR A 468 11.92 10.47 -1.90
CA TYR A 468 12.43 10.34 -0.54
C TYR A 468 11.53 11.10 0.42
N HIS A 469 11.07 10.43 1.48
CA HIS A 469 10.24 11.01 2.53
C HIS A 469 11.11 11.26 3.77
N LEU A 470 11.14 12.50 4.24
CA LEU A 470 11.84 12.88 5.47
C LEU A 470 11.07 12.33 6.68
N GLU A 471 11.63 11.32 7.36
CA GLU A 471 11.03 10.75 8.55
C GLU A 471 10.88 11.83 9.63
N HIS A 472 9.79 11.79 10.39
CA HIS A 472 9.48 12.81 11.38
C HIS A 472 8.77 12.18 12.59
N ASP A 473 8.49 12.98 13.63
CA ASP A 473 8.10 12.50 14.98
C ASP A 473 7.15 11.30 14.97
N VAL A 474 7.51 10.25 15.72
CA VAL A 474 6.76 8.99 15.78
C VAL A 474 5.27 9.24 16.05
N GLY A 475 4.43 8.77 15.14
CA GLY A 475 2.97 8.85 15.24
C GLY A 475 2.37 10.17 14.73
N SER A 476 3.13 11.12 14.18
CA SER A 476 2.54 12.26 13.46
C SER A 476 2.15 11.92 12.02
N GLY A 477 2.87 10.99 11.38
CA GLY A 477 2.47 10.23 10.18
C GLY A 477 2.24 8.74 10.49
N TRP A 478 1.97 7.92 9.47
CA TRP A 478 1.90 6.46 9.65
C TRP A 478 3.30 5.82 9.51
N SER A 479 3.71 5.10 10.55
CA SER A 479 4.77 4.09 10.53
C SER A 479 4.28 2.84 11.29
N PRO A 480 4.76 1.62 10.97
CA PRO A 480 4.48 0.39 11.72
C PRO A 480 4.76 0.56 13.21
N GLU A 481 5.85 1.25 13.55
CA GLU A 481 6.27 1.51 14.93
C GLU A 481 5.32 2.49 15.64
N GLY A 482 4.75 3.45 14.90
CA GLY A 482 3.87 4.50 15.41
C GLY A 482 2.37 4.20 15.33
N GLU A 483 1.95 3.14 14.64
CA GLU A 483 0.53 2.90 14.32
C GLU A 483 -0.35 2.79 15.57
N ALA A 484 0.09 2.06 16.59
CA ALA A 484 -0.68 1.90 17.82
C ALA A 484 -0.90 3.23 18.56
N LEU A 485 0.13 4.09 18.58
CA LEU A 485 0.06 5.42 19.18
C LEU A 485 -0.85 6.35 18.38
N LEU A 486 -0.73 6.31 17.04
CA LEU A 486 -1.60 7.05 16.13
C LEU A 486 -3.08 6.68 16.34
N ARG A 487 -3.40 5.38 16.36
CA ARG A 487 -4.76 4.85 16.61
C ARG A 487 -5.32 5.33 17.93
N LYS A 488 -4.52 5.24 19.00
CA LYS A 488 -4.94 5.68 20.33
C LYS A 488 -5.28 7.18 20.35
N ARG A 489 -4.41 8.02 19.79
CA ARG A 489 -4.62 9.48 19.76
C ARG A 489 -5.87 9.88 18.98
N ILE A 490 -6.15 9.22 17.87
CA ILE A 490 -7.34 9.49 17.04
C ILE A 490 -8.61 9.11 17.81
N ALA A 491 -8.63 7.92 18.42
CA ALA A 491 -9.77 7.43 19.21
C ALA A 491 -10.06 8.34 20.42
N GLU A 492 -9.02 8.78 21.15
CA GLU A 492 -9.16 9.69 22.29
C GLU A 492 -9.74 11.06 21.91
N ARG A 493 -9.56 11.50 20.66
CA ARG A 493 -10.11 12.75 20.13
C ARG A 493 -11.51 12.59 19.52
N GLY A 494 -12.06 11.38 19.47
CA GLY A 494 -13.35 11.10 18.87
C GLY A 494 -13.42 11.35 17.35
N ILE A 495 -12.27 11.40 16.68
CA ILE A 495 -12.17 11.61 15.23
C ILE A 495 -12.33 10.25 14.55
N THR A 496 -13.13 10.18 13.47
CA THR A 496 -13.25 8.96 12.66
C THR A 496 -12.08 8.83 11.68
N TRP A 497 -11.96 7.67 11.03
CA TRP A 497 -11.13 7.52 9.84
C TRP A 497 -11.76 6.52 8.89
N LEU A 498 -11.31 6.51 7.64
CA LEU A 498 -11.79 5.55 6.65
C LEU A 498 -11.04 4.22 6.81
N ASP A 499 -11.74 3.16 7.22
CA ASP A 499 -11.12 1.83 7.36
C ASP A 499 -10.75 1.23 5.99
N ALA A 500 -9.62 0.53 5.93
CA ALA A 500 -9.15 -0.12 4.70
C ALA A 500 -10.15 -1.15 4.16
N SER A 501 -10.88 -1.84 5.04
CA SER A 501 -11.95 -2.77 4.63
C SER A 501 -13.12 -2.03 3.98
N THR A 502 -13.47 -0.84 4.45
CA THR A 502 -14.49 0.02 3.84
C THR A 502 -14.05 0.48 2.45
N VAL A 503 -12.79 0.90 2.28
CA VAL A 503 -12.23 1.21 0.95
C VAL A 503 -12.38 0.03 0.01
N TYR A 504 -12.01 -1.18 0.46
CA TYR A 504 -12.10 -2.39 -0.33
C TYR A 504 -13.54 -2.70 -0.76
N ILE A 505 -14.51 -2.56 0.16
CA ILE A 505 -15.93 -2.76 -0.13
C ILE A 505 -16.41 -1.76 -1.18
N TRP A 506 -16.10 -0.47 -1.03
CA TRP A 506 -16.50 0.54 -2.01
C TRP A 506 -15.82 0.35 -3.36
N ALA A 507 -14.55 -0.07 -3.38
CA ALA A 507 -13.87 -0.44 -4.61
C ALA A 507 -14.56 -1.62 -5.31
N ALA A 508 -15.02 -2.63 -4.56
CA ALA A 508 -15.78 -3.74 -5.11
C ALA A 508 -17.13 -3.30 -5.68
N TYR A 509 -17.82 -2.37 -5.01
CA TYR A 509 -19.03 -1.74 -5.55
C TYR A 509 -18.76 -0.98 -6.85
N MET A 510 -17.65 -0.24 -6.95
CA MET A 510 -17.27 0.45 -8.19
C MET A 510 -16.99 -0.51 -9.34
N GLN A 511 -16.33 -1.66 -9.07
CA GLN A 511 -16.13 -2.72 -10.06
C GLN A 511 -17.46 -3.33 -10.51
N TRP A 512 -18.37 -3.60 -9.57
CA TRP A 512 -19.70 -4.11 -9.89
C TRP A 512 -20.51 -3.14 -10.74
N LEU A 513 -20.51 -1.86 -10.38
CA LEU A 513 -21.24 -0.81 -11.09
C LEU A 513 -20.55 -0.39 -12.40
N ARG A 514 -19.28 -0.76 -12.59
CA ARG A 514 -18.41 -0.34 -13.71
C ARG A 514 -18.36 1.18 -13.89
N ARG A 515 -18.33 1.91 -12.78
CA ARG A 515 -18.27 3.38 -12.76
C ARG A 515 -17.68 3.88 -11.45
N PRO A 516 -17.07 5.08 -11.46
CA PRO A 516 -16.54 5.69 -10.24
C PRO A 516 -17.67 6.11 -9.29
N MET A 517 -17.37 6.10 -8.00
CA MET A 517 -18.15 6.78 -6.98
C MET A 517 -17.57 8.17 -6.77
N VAL A 518 -18.28 9.20 -7.26
CA VAL A 518 -17.90 10.60 -7.05
C VAL A 518 -18.61 11.11 -5.80
N PHE A 519 -17.83 11.44 -4.76
CA PHE A 519 -18.35 11.82 -3.45
C PHE A 519 -18.66 13.31 -3.33
N ASN A 520 -17.92 14.16 -4.05
CA ASN A 520 -18.00 15.61 -3.86
C ASN A 520 -19.05 16.26 -4.77
N GLY A 521 -19.65 17.33 -4.28
CA GLY A 521 -20.57 18.18 -5.03
C GLY A 521 -19.87 19.07 -6.06
N ALA A 522 -20.62 19.96 -6.71
CA ALA A 522 -20.05 20.92 -7.66
C ALA A 522 -19.07 21.91 -7.00
N SER A 523 -19.25 22.16 -5.70
CA SER A 523 -18.50 23.11 -4.88
C SER A 523 -17.16 22.58 -4.33
N TRP A 524 -16.70 21.39 -4.77
CA TRP A 524 -15.50 20.71 -4.24
C TRP A 524 -14.24 21.59 -4.26
N GLY A 525 -13.30 21.39 -3.36
CA GLY A 525 -12.07 22.20 -3.30
C GLY A 525 -12.35 23.67 -3.01
N LEU A 526 -13.43 23.94 -2.25
CA LEU A 526 -13.86 25.29 -1.87
C LEU A 526 -13.99 26.21 -3.09
N SER A 527 -14.62 25.73 -4.18
CA SER A 527 -14.69 26.50 -5.43
C SER A 527 -15.53 27.77 -5.31
N ASP A 528 -16.47 27.79 -4.37
CA ASP A 528 -17.37 28.93 -4.14
C ASP A 528 -16.75 29.98 -3.20
N ALA A 529 -15.60 29.67 -2.59
CA ALA A 529 -14.89 30.57 -1.72
C ALA A 529 -13.80 31.35 -2.46
N GLN A 530 -13.76 32.67 -2.23
CA GLN A 530 -12.63 33.50 -2.61
C GLN A 530 -11.55 33.38 -1.54
N LEU A 531 -10.45 32.71 -1.89
CA LEU A 531 -9.33 32.48 -0.98
C LEU A 531 -8.24 33.54 -1.22
N PRO A 532 -7.65 34.14 -0.17
CA PRO A 532 -6.47 34.96 -0.31
C PRO A 532 -5.35 34.18 -1.01
N GLU A 533 -4.75 34.79 -2.03
CA GLU A 533 -3.66 34.18 -2.80
C GLU A 533 -2.54 35.19 -2.97
N ARG A 534 -1.30 34.77 -2.70
CA ARG A 534 -0.09 35.51 -3.03
C ARG A 534 0.74 34.71 -4.03
N THR A 535 1.07 35.36 -5.14
CA THR A 535 1.88 34.76 -6.22
C THR A 535 3.28 35.37 -6.24
N PHE A 536 4.29 34.50 -6.30
CA PHE A 536 5.69 34.82 -6.58
C PHE A 536 6.02 34.22 -7.94
N PRO A 537 6.11 35.03 -9.01
CA PRO A 537 6.33 34.52 -10.36
C PRO A 537 7.76 33.98 -10.52
N ALA A 538 7.91 33.01 -11.44
CA ALA A 538 9.23 32.56 -11.87
C ALA A 538 10.09 33.73 -12.39
N PHE A 539 11.39 33.67 -12.12
CA PHE A 539 12.34 34.67 -12.60
C PHE A 539 12.45 34.61 -14.13
N SER A 540 11.96 35.65 -14.80
CA SER A 540 12.13 35.82 -16.24
C SER A 540 13.46 36.53 -16.50
N ARG A 541 14.50 35.79 -16.94
CA ARG A 541 15.62 36.43 -17.63
C ARG A 541 15.08 37.05 -18.92
N SER A 542 14.94 38.37 -18.96
CA SER A 542 14.79 39.07 -20.24
C SER A 542 15.94 38.63 -21.15
N MET A 543 15.60 38.05 -22.31
CA MET A 543 16.57 37.61 -23.33
C MET A 543 17.54 38.72 -23.72
#